data_AF-A0A1I1YUD7-F1
#
_entry.id   AF-A0A1I1YUD7-F1
#
_cell.length_a   1.000
_cell.length_b   1.000
_cell.length_c   1.000
_cell.angle_alpha   90.00
_cell.angle_beta   90.00
_cell.angle_gamma   90.00
#
_symmetry.space_group_name_H-M   'P 1'
#
loop_
_entity.id
_entity.type
_entity.pdbx_description
1 polymer ?
#
loop_
_entity_poly.entity_id
_entity_poly.type
_entity_poly.pdbx_seq_one_letter_code
_entity_poly.pdbx_strand_id
1 'polypeptide(L)'
;MKHSWRMFELILSGIQICFGLLILFFVHFTCNQYYTFLWKNPLVDHQSIVQMALRKNVTLVIVSVIAISSAIFLIKNLSKGWVMSVTTWFMFTIILIINSYRLNQSNPNDLDLISIFILGIITVIFIAIILALINIEFRQKYNPTIKNWIVIAISIVVLTALKFL
;
A
#
# COMPACT_ATOMS: atom_id res chain seq x y z
N MET A 1 -29.57 3.04 -7.35
CA MET A 1 -28.09 3.03 -7.23
C MET A 1 -27.54 3.61 -8.52
N LYS A 2 -26.77 4.72 -8.52
CA LYS A 2 -26.17 5.20 -9.78
C LYS A 2 -25.24 4.09 -10.27
N HIS A 3 -25.51 3.55 -11.47
CA HIS A 3 -24.74 2.46 -12.08
C HIS A 3 -23.22 2.79 -12.12
N SER A 4 -22.89 4.09 -12.21
CA SER A 4 -21.52 4.61 -12.19
C SER A 4 -20.72 4.20 -10.94
N TRP A 5 -21.31 4.19 -9.75
CA TRP A 5 -20.58 3.87 -8.51
C TRP A 5 -20.26 2.39 -8.37
N ARG A 6 -21.16 1.53 -8.87
CA ARG A 6 -20.90 0.09 -8.89
C ARG A 6 -19.78 -0.26 -9.85
N MET A 7 -19.74 0.38 -11.02
CA MET A 7 -18.63 0.24 -11.96
C MET A 7 -17.31 0.73 -11.37
N PHE A 8 -17.32 1.89 -10.70
CA PHE A 8 -16.15 2.42 -10.00
C PHE A 8 -15.61 1.43 -8.96
N GLU A 9 -16.47 0.83 -8.13
CA GLU A 9 -16.04 -0.18 -7.14
C GLU A 9 -15.38 -1.40 -7.77
N LEU A 10 -15.93 -1.91 -8.88
CA LEU A 10 -15.37 -3.08 -9.56
C LEU A 10 -14.00 -2.75 -10.16
N ILE A 11 -13.87 -1.60 -10.82
CA ILE A 11 -12.59 -1.13 -11.37
C ILE A 11 -11.57 -0.94 -10.25
N LEU A 12 -11.96 -0.24 -9.18
CA LEU A 12 -11.09 0.01 -8.04
C LEU A 12 -10.65 -1.29 -7.35
N SER A 13 -11.57 -2.24 -7.20
CA SER A 13 -11.28 -3.56 -6.61
C SER A 13 -10.30 -4.34 -7.47
N GLY A 14 -10.47 -4.32 -8.80
CA GLY A 14 -9.52 -4.93 -9.73
C GLY A 14 -8.12 -4.32 -9.59
N ILE A 15 -8.03 -2.99 -9.56
CA ILE A 15 -6.77 -2.28 -9.35
C ILE A 15 -6.14 -2.67 -8.00
N GLN A 16 -6.91 -2.70 -6.92
CA GLN A 16 -6.41 -3.07 -5.58
C GLN A 16 -5.88 -4.50 -5.52
N ILE A 17 -6.55 -5.46 -6.15
CA ILE A 17 -6.08 -6.84 -6.23
C ILE A 17 -4.76 -6.90 -7.01
N CYS A 18 -4.71 -6.26 -8.18
CA CYS A 18 -3.50 -6.21 -8.99
C CYS A 18 -2.32 -5.59 -8.24
N PHE A 19 -2.52 -4.45 -7.57
CA PHE A 19 -1.47 -3.82 -6.76
C PHE A 19 -1.05 -4.67 -5.56
N GLY A 20 -2.01 -5.29 -4.85
CA GLY A 20 -1.72 -6.17 -3.73
C GLY A 20 -0.86 -7.37 -4.15
N LEU A 21 -1.22 -8.03 -5.25
CA LEU A 21 -0.45 -9.15 -5.81
C LEU A 21 0.92 -8.71 -6.32
N LEU A 22 1.01 -7.55 -6.99
CA LEU A 22 2.27 -6.99 -7.46
C LEU A 22 3.25 -6.75 -6.31
N ILE A 23 2.78 -6.18 -5.20
CA ILE A 23 3.60 -5.96 -4.00
C ILE A 23 4.06 -7.29 -3.41
N LEU A 24 3.17 -8.28 -3.29
CA LEU A 24 3.55 -9.61 -2.79
C LEU A 24 4.59 -10.28 -3.68
N PHE A 25 4.48 -10.12 -5.00
CA PHE A 25 5.49 -10.61 -5.94
C PHE A 25 6.86 -9.95 -5.71
N PHE A 26 6.91 -8.63 -5.55
CA PHE A 26 8.18 -7.94 -5.23
C PHE A 26 8.74 -8.31 -3.86
N VAL A 27 7.89 -8.52 -2.85
CA VAL A 27 8.33 -9.03 -1.55
C VAL A 27 8.93 -10.42 -1.70
N HIS A 28 8.28 -11.31 -2.44
CA HIS A 28 8.80 -12.65 -2.70
C HIS A 28 10.18 -12.60 -3.39
N PHE A 29 10.32 -11.78 -4.42
CA PHE A 29 11.60 -11.57 -5.11
C PHE A 29 12.68 -11.06 -4.16
N THR A 30 12.35 -10.08 -3.33
CA THR A 30 13.26 -9.52 -2.33
C THR A 30 13.70 -10.57 -1.31
N CYS A 31 12.78 -11.39 -0.80
CA CYS A 31 13.10 -12.49 0.11
C CYS A 31 14.03 -13.53 -0.54
N ASN A 32 13.79 -13.86 -1.81
CA ASN A 32 14.65 -14.79 -2.55
C ASN A 32 16.08 -14.24 -2.72
N GLN A 33 16.24 -12.93 -2.92
CA GLN A 33 17.56 -12.29 -2.93
C GLN A 33 18.28 -12.41 -1.59
N TYR A 34 17.59 -12.17 -0.48
CA TYR A 34 18.18 -12.36 0.86
C TYR A 34 18.60 -13.82 1.11
N TYR A 35 17.74 -14.77 0.73
CA TYR A 35 18.07 -16.19 0.86
C TYR A 35 19.29 -16.58 0.03
N THR A 36 19.34 -16.13 -1.22
CA THR A 36 20.49 -16.38 -2.11
C THR A 36 21.77 -15.74 -1.57
N PHE A 37 21.66 -14.54 -0.98
CA PHE A 37 22.79 -13.86 -0.35
C PHE A 37 23.34 -14.65 0.85
N LEU A 38 22.46 -15.13 1.74
CA LEU A 38 22.82 -15.96 2.89
C LEU A 38 23.48 -17.27 2.45
N TRP A 39 22.91 -17.93 1.45
CA TRP A 39 23.45 -19.17 0.89
C TRP A 39 24.88 -18.99 0.36
N LYS A 40 25.16 -17.87 -0.31
CA LYS A 40 26.49 -17.56 -0.83
C LYS A 40 27.49 -17.13 0.25
N ASN A 41 27.01 -16.69 1.42
CA ASN A 41 27.84 -16.11 2.48
C ASN A 41 27.53 -16.76 3.85
N PRO A 42 27.93 -18.02 4.07
CA PRO A 42 27.54 -18.78 5.26
C PRO A 42 28.10 -18.21 6.58
N LEU A 43 29.16 -17.40 6.52
CA LEU A 43 29.81 -16.79 7.68
C LEU A 43 29.12 -15.51 8.18
N VAL A 44 28.13 -14.98 7.44
CA VAL A 44 27.44 -13.76 7.84
C VAL A 44 26.35 -14.10 8.85
N ASP A 45 26.11 -13.19 9.80
CA ASP A 45 25.05 -13.34 10.79
C ASP A 45 23.67 -13.41 10.10
N HIS A 46 23.11 -14.62 10.07
CA HIS A 46 21.81 -14.88 9.45
C HIS A 46 20.68 -14.15 10.17
N GLN A 47 20.79 -13.99 11.49
CA GLN A 47 19.72 -13.43 12.29
C GLN A 47 19.49 -11.95 11.97
N SER A 48 20.56 -11.14 11.91
CA SER A 48 20.45 -9.73 11.53
C SER A 48 19.91 -9.53 10.11
N ILE A 49 20.32 -10.37 9.16
CA ILE A 49 19.83 -10.29 7.77
C ILE A 49 18.34 -10.63 7.68
N VAL A 50 17.89 -11.69 8.37
CA VAL A 50 16.48 -12.06 8.41
C VAL A 50 15.65 -10.95 9.08
N GLN A 51 16.14 -10.37 10.17
CA GLN A 51 15.47 -9.23 10.81
C GLN A 51 15.38 -8.01 9.88
N MET A 52 16.44 -7.71 9.12
CA MET A 52 16.45 -6.62 8.13
C MET A 52 15.44 -6.88 7.00
N ALA A 53 15.38 -8.10 6.49
CA ALA A 53 14.43 -8.50 5.46
C ALA A 53 12.98 -8.38 5.95
N LEU A 54 12.72 -8.78 7.20
CA LEU A 54 11.40 -8.68 7.82
C LEU A 54 10.99 -7.21 7.99
N ARG A 55 11.83 -6.37 8.59
CA ARG A 55 11.53 -4.93 8.79
C ARG A 55 11.24 -4.21 7.48
N LYS A 56 12.01 -4.50 6.42
CA LYS A 56 11.79 -3.87 5.11
C LYS A 56 10.46 -4.24 4.46
N ASN A 57 10.00 -5.47 4.65
CA ASN A 57 8.89 -6.03 3.88
C ASN A 57 7.58 -6.21 4.66
N VAL A 58 7.60 -6.29 6.00
CA VAL A 58 6.42 -6.64 6.81
C VAL A 58 5.25 -5.67 6.60
N THR A 59 5.52 -4.37 6.54
CA THR A 59 4.48 -3.37 6.29
C THR A 59 3.88 -3.53 4.90
N LEU A 60 4.70 -3.83 3.88
CA LEU A 60 4.24 -4.06 2.51
C LEU A 60 3.33 -5.29 2.43
N VAL A 61 3.70 -6.37 3.11
CA VAL A 61 2.88 -7.58 3.21
C VAL A 61 1.52 -7.26 3.84
N ILE A 62 1.51 -6.60 5.00
CA ILE A 62 0.26 -6.28 5.70
C ILE A 62 -0.64 -5.40 4.83
N VAL A 63 -0.10 -4.31 4.25
CA VAL A 63 -0.88 -3.42 3.39
C VAL A 63 -1.39 -4.13 2.15
N SER A 64 -0.63 -5.04 1.54
CA SER A 64 -1.08 -5.84 0.39
C SER A 64 -2.25 -6.78 0.73
N VAL A 65 -2.23 -7.40 1.93
CA VAL A 65 -3.33 -8.25 2.41
C VAL A 65 -4.58 -7.41 2.69
N ILE A 66 -4.41 -6.21 3.26
CA ILE A 66 -5.50 -5.25 3.45
C ILE A 66 -6.08 -4.83 2.09
N ALA A 67 -5.26 -4.58 1.07
CA ALA A 67 -5.70 -4.20 -0.28
C ALA A 67 -6.56 -5.28 -0.95
N ILE A 68 -6.11 -6.54 -0.89
CA ILE A 68 -6.87 -7.67 -1.46
C ILE A 68 -8.17 -7.87 -0.69
N SER A 69 -8.12 -7.79 0.64
CA SER A 69 -9.30 -7.92 1.50
C SER A 69 -10.29 -6.78 1.28
N SER A 70 -9.82 -5.54 1.10
CA SER A 70 -10.66 -4.37 0.82
C SER A 70 -11.38 -4.53 -0.50
N ALA A 71 -10.69 -5.01 -1.54
CA ALA A 71 -11.27 -5.27 -2.85
C ALA A 71 -12.40 -6.31 -2.77
N ILE A 72 -12.17 -7.43 -2.08
CA ILE A 72 -13.20 -8.47 -1.90
C ILE A 72 -14.43 -7.90 -1.18
N PHE A 73 -14.22 -7.09 -0.14
CA PHE A 73 -15.33 -6.46 0.59
C PHE A 73 -16.03 -5.35 -0.19
N LEU A 74 -15.33 -4.62 -1.05
CA LEU A 74 -15.92 -3.62 -1.97
C LEU A 74 -16.80 -4.30 -3.02
N ILE A 75 -16.34 -5.42 -3.61
CA ILE A 75 -17.15 -6.24 -4.52
C ILE A 75 -18.42 -6.70 -3.82
N LYS A 76 -18.34 -7.10 -2.54
CA LYS A 76 -19.51 -7.46 -1.71
C LYS A 76 -20.33 -6.27 -1.19
N ASN A 77 -19.96 -5.04 -1.55
CA ASN A 77 -20.63 -3.81 -1.15
C ASN A 77 -20.72 -3.60 0.39
N LEU A 78 -19.67 -4.02 1.11
CA LEU A 78 -19.59 -3.89 2.57
C LEU A 78 -18.86 -2.61 2.97
N SER A 79 -19.36 -1.92 3.99
CA SER A 79 -18.74 -0.69 4.53
C SER A 79 -17.30 -0.90 5.02
N LYS A 80 -16.98 -2.10 5.53
CA LYS A 80 -15.61 -2.49 5.89
C LYS A 80 -14.65 -2.43 4.70
N GLY A 81 -15.12 -2.74 3.49
CA GLY A 81 -14.32 -2.64 2.27
C GLY A 81 -13.94 -1.20 1.95
N TRP A 82 -14.87 -0.26 2.12
CA TRP A 82 -14.59 1.17 1.96
C TRP A 82 -13.54 1.65 2.98
N VAL A 83 -13.71 1.32 4.27
CA VAL A 83 -12.75 1.69 5.33
C VAL A 83 -11.35 1.17 5.00
N MET A 84 -11.22 -0.11 4.69
CA MET A 84 -9.92 -0.73 4.37
C MET A 84 -9.33 -0.17 3.07
N SER A 85 -10.17 0.20 2.10
CA SER A 85 -9.74 0.80 0.84
C SER A 85 -9.12 2.18 1.05
N VAL A 86 -9.78 3.05 1.82
CA VAL A 86 -9.22 4.37 2.19
C VAL A 86 -7.87 4.19 2.89
N THR A 87 -7.79 3.30 3.88
CA THR A 87 -6.54 3.00 4.58
C THR A 87 -5.44 2.53 3.62
N THR A 88 -5.77 1.62 2.69
CA THR A 88 -4.81 1.06 1.72
C THR A 88 -4.21 2.14 0.84
N TRP A 89 -5.04 2.97 0.22
CA TRP A 89 -4.56 4.01 -0.69
C TRP A 89 -3.75 5.09 0.02
N PHE A 90 -4.15 5.47 1.23
CA PHE A 90 -3.32 6.35 2.07
C PHE A 90 -1.96 5.73 2.37
N MET A 91 -1.93 4.46 2.78
CA MET A 91 -0.69 3.78 3.09
C MET A 91 0.21 3.61 1.87
N PHE A 92 -0.33 3.33 0.69
CA PHE A 92 0.45 3.29 -0.55
C PHE A 92 1.11 4.64 -0.85
N THR A 93 0.39 5.75 -0.69
CA THR A 93 0.95 7.10 -0.85
C THR A 93 2.08 7.36 0.16
N ILE A 94 1.86 7.07 1.43
CA ILE A 94 2.87 7.26 2.49
C ILE A 94 4.12 6.41 2.22
N ILE A 95 3.93 5.13 1.89
CA ILE A 95 5.03 4.20 1.60
C ILE A 95 5.83 4.66 0.38
N LEU A 96 5.14 5.13 -0.68
CA LEU A 96 5.78 5.66 -1.88
C LEU A 96 6.66 6.86 -1.52
N ILE A 97 6.11 7.85 -0.82
CA ILE A 97 6.84 9.05 -0.40
C ILE A 97 8.06 8.68 0.46
N ILE A 98 7.90 7.82 1.47
CA ILE A 98 9.00 7.40 2.36
C ILE A 98 10.09 6.68 1.56
N ASN A 99 9.72 5.73 0.70
CA ASN A 99 10.70 4.97 -0.07
C ASN A 99 11.41 5.86 -1.10
N SER A 100 10.70 6.77 -1.77
CA SER A 100 11.28 7.74 -2.70
C SER A 100 12.25 8.69 -2.00
N TYR A 101 11.89 9.19 -0.81
CA TYR A 101 12.77 10.02 0.01
C TYR A 101 14.04 9.27 0.41
N ARG A 102 13.91 8.04 0.91
CA ARG A 102 15.06 7.19 1.28
C ARG A 102 15.97 6.89 0.09
N LEU A 103 15.39 6.61 -1.07
CA LEU A 103 16.14 6.34 -2.30
C LEU A 103 16.96 7.56 -2.74
N ASN A 104 16.33 8.74 -2.73
CA ASN A 104 17.00 10.00 -3.07
C ASN A 104 18.12 10.35 -2.08
N GLN A 105 17.94 10.04 -0.80
CA GLN A 105 18.97 10.25 0.21
C GLN A 105 20.16 9.30 0.04
N SER A 106 19.92 8.03 -0.29
CA SER A 106 21.01 7.07 -0.49
C SER A 106 21.80 7.34 -1.76
N ASN A 107 21.10 7.58 -2.89
CA ASN A 107 21.71 7.71 -4.21
C ASN A 107 21.07 8.88 -4.98
N PRO A 108 21.46 10.14 -4.71
CA PRO A 108 20.82 11.31 -5.30
C PRO A 108 20.97 11.40 -6.83
N ASN A 109 21.98 10.73 -7.41
CA ASN A 109 22.27 10.76 -8.84
C ASN A 109 21.64 9.59 -9.62
N ASP A 110 21.05 8.59 -8.94
CA ASP A 110 20.47 7.40 -9.60
C ASP A 110 18.99 7.59 -10.01
N LEU A 111 18.34 8.63 -9.48
CA LEU A 111 16.96 8.96 -9.83
C LEU A 111 16.94 9.89 -11.05
N ASP A 112 16.93 9.29 -12.24
CA ASP A 112 16.71 10.02 -13.47
C ASP A 112 15.41 10.85 -13.40
N LEU A 113 15.39 12.01 -14.08
CA LEU A 113 14.23 12.91 -14.14
C LEU A 113 12.93 12.18 -14.53
N ILE A 114 13.04 11.19 -15.42
CA ILE A 114 11.93 10.34 -15.85
C ILE A 114 11.35 9.54 -14.67
N SER A 115 12.20 8.95 -13.83
CA SER A 115 11.79 8.19 -12.65
C SER A 115 11.09 9.08 -11.62
N ILE A 116 11.61 10.29 -11.39
CA ILE A 116 10.99 11.28 -10.50
C ILE A 116 9.60 11.68 -11.03
N PHE A 117 9.49 11.93 -12.34
CA PHE A 117 8.23 12.29 -12.98
C PHE A 117 7.19 11.17 -12.87
N ILE A 118 7.59 9.92 -13.13
CA ILE A 118 6.71 8.74 -12.98
C ILE A 118 6.23 8.58 -11.53
N LEU A 119 7.12 8.71 -10.55
CA LEU A 119 6.75 8.66 -9.13
C LEU A 119 5.75 9.76 -8.76
N GLY A 120 5.95 10.98 -9.30
CA GLY A 120 5.02 12.09 -9.14
C GLY A 120 3.63 11.77 -9.69
N ILE A 121 3.54 11.24 -10.92
CA ILE A 121 2.26 10.84 -11.54
C ILE A 121 1.55 9.78 -10.70
N ILE A 122 2.27 8.73 -10.27
CA ILE A 122 1.69 7.65 -9.46
C ILE A 122 1.13 8.22 -8.15
N THR A 123 1.86 9.12 -7.51
CA THR A 123 1.42 9.78 -6.27
C THR A 123 0.13 10.57 -6.49
N VAL A 124 0.04 11.34 -7.57
CA VAL A 124 -1.17 12.11 -7.93
C VAL A 124 -2.36 11.18 -8.19
N ILE A 125 -2.15 10.06 -8.88
CA ILE A 125 -3.20 9.07 -9.13
C ILE A 125 -3.73 8.50 -7.81
N PHE A 126 -2.85 8.14 -6.86
CA PHE A 126 -3.27 7.61 -5.57
C PHE A 126 -4.07 8.64 -4.76
N ILE A 127 -3.64 9.91 -4.77
CA ILE A 127 -4.38 11.00 -4.12
C ILE A 127 -5.76 11.18 -4.78
N ALA A 128 -5.84 11.13 -6.11
CA ALA A 128 -7.12 11.22 -6.82
C ALA A 128 -8.09 10.09 -6.42
N ILE A 129 -7.58 8.86 -6.25
CA ILE A 129 -8.38 7.73 -5.77
C ILE A 129 -8.87 7.96 -4.34
N ILE A 130 -8.03 8.47 -3.45
CA ILE A 130 -8.42 8.84 -2.08
C ILE A 130 -9.54 9.88 -2.10
N LEU A 131 -9.41 10.93 -2.91
CA LEU A 131 -10.43 11.97 -3.04
C LEU A 131 -11.75 11.40 -3.59
N ALA A 132 -11.69 10.49 -4.56
CA ALA A 132 -12.87 9.80 -5.07
C ALA A 132 -13.56 8.96 -3.99
N LEU A 133 -12.79 8.28 -3.13
CA LEU A 133 -13.30 7.48 -2.01
C LEU A 133 -13.92 8.34 -0.89
N ILE A 134 -13.45 9.56 -0.69
CA ILE A 134 -13.93 10.48 0.35
C ILE A 134 -15.06 11.38 -0.13
N ASN A 135 -15.24 11.49 -1.46
CA ASN A 135 -16.29 12.29 -2.08
C ASN A 135 -17.65 12.02 -1.42
N ILE A 136 -18.37 13.11 -1.10
CA ILE A 136 -19.65 13.08 -0.39
C ILE A 136 -20.65 12.12 -1.05
N GLU A 137 -20.76 12.12 -2.38
CA GLU A 137 -21.70 11.25 -3.11
C GLU A 137 -21.38 9.76 -2.93
N PHE A 138 -20.10 9.40 -3.00
CA PHE A 138 -19.67 8.01 -2.84
C PHE A 138 -19.73 7.59 -1.36
N ARG A 139 -19.33 8.48 -0.47
CA ARG A 139 -19.31 8.27 0.98
C ARG A 139 -20.70 8.01 1.54
N GLN A 140 -21.72 8.73 1.07
CA GLN A 140 -23.12 8.56 1.52
C GLN A 140 -23.60 7.12 1.36
N LYS A 141 -23.10 6.39 0.36
CA LYS A 141 -23.43 4.99 0.13
C LYS A 141 -23.06 4.08 1.31
N TYR A 142 -21.91 4.32 1.93
CA TYR A 142 -21.39 3.50 3.02
C TYR A 142 -21.75 4.02 4.41
N ASN A 143 -22.42 5.19 4.47
CA ASN A 143 -22.87 5.88 5.68
C ASN A 143 -21.84 5.80 6.84
N PRO A 144 -20.63 6.35 6.66
CA PRO A 144 -19.56 6.13 7.61
C PRO A 144 -19.84 6.81 8.94
N THR A 145 -19.57 6.07 10.01
CA THR A 145 -19.65 6.59 11.38
C THR A 145 -18.34 7.22 11.81
N ILE A 146 -18.36 7.99 12.91
CA ILE A 146 -17.14 8.54 13.54
C ILE A 146 -16.15 7.41 13.87
N LYS A 147 -16.65 6.24 14.32
CA LYS A 147 -15.82 5.06 14.61
C LYS A 147 -15.03 4.59 13.39
N ASN A 148 -15.61 4.64 12.19
CA ASN A 148 -14.92 4.26 10.96
C ASN A 148 -13.72 5.18 10.69
N TRP A 149 -13.88 6.49 10.86
CA TRP A 149 -12.79 7.46 10.69
C TRP A 149 -11.68 7.28 11.72
N ILE A 150 -12.04 7.01 12.97
CA ILE A 150 -11.07 6.68 14.02
C ILE A 150 -10.27 5.43 13.65
N VAL A 151 -10.94 4.37 13.15
CA VAL A 151 -10.26 3.15 12.71
C VAL A 151 -9.29 3.42 11.56
N ILE A 152 -9.67 4.25 10.57
CA ILE A 152 -8.77 4.65 9.47
C ILE A 152 -7.54 5.36 10.03
N ALA A 153 -7.74 6.37 10.88
CA ALA A 153 -6.65 7.16 11.45
C ALA A 153 -5.67 6.30 12.27
N ILE A 154 -6.19 5.47 13.19
CA ILE A 154 -5.37 4.57 13.99
C ILE A 154 -4.61 3.58 13.11
N SER A 155 -5.27 3.00 12.09
CA SER A 155 -4.62 2.05 11.18
C SER A 155 -3.47 2.69 10.43
N ILE A 156 -3.65 3.92 9.92
CA ILE A 156 -2.58 4.66 9.23
C ILE A 156 -1.42 4.94 10.17
N VAL A 157 -1.69 5.41 11.40
CA VAL A 157 -0.63 5.71 12.38
C VAL A 157 0.16 4.46 12.74
N VAL A 158 -0.52 3.35 13.06
CA VAL A 158 0.12 2.08 13.44
C VAL A 158 0.95 1.52 12.29
N LEU A 159 0.42 1.51 11.07
CA LEU A 159 1.13 0.98 9.91
C LEU A 159 2.30 1.87 9.50
N THR A 160 2.18 3.18 9.68
CA THR A 160 3.30 4.12 9.45
C THR A 160 4.39 3.91 10.49
N ALA A 161 4.04 3.77 11.77
CA ALA A 161 5.00 3.45 12.83
C ALA A 161 5.72 2.12 12.54
N LEU A 162 4.99 1.09 12.09
CA LEU A 162 5.56 -0.19 11.68
C LEU A 162 6.55 -0.08 10.52
N LYS A 163 6.39 0.90 9.62
CA LYS A 163 7.33 1.16 8.51
C LYS A 163 8.66 1.75 8.98
N PHE A 164 8.70 2.37 10.16
CA PHE A 164 9.89 2.97 10.75
C PHE A 164 10.61 2.07 11.75
N LEU A 165 9.95 1.03 12.28
CA LEU A 165 10.55 0.00 13.14
C LEU A 165 11.48 -0.95 12.38
#